data_AF-A0A1G9LW33-F1
#
_entry.id   AF-A0A1G9LW33-F1
#
_cell.length_a   1.000
_cell.length_b   1.000
_cell.length_c   1.000
_cell.angle_alpha   90.00
_cell.angle_beta   90.00
_cell.angle_gamma   90.00
#
_symmetry.space_group_name_H-M   'P 1'
#
loop_
_entity.id
_entity.type
_entity.pdbx_description
1 polymer ?
#
loop_
_entity_poly.entity_id
_entity_poly.type
_entity_poly.pdbx_seq_one_letter_code
_entity_poly.pdbx_strand_id
1 'polypeptide(L)'
;MTITAAADGSALGNPGPAGWAWYVNDDCWRAGGWPHGTNNQGELMAVLDLFRATAHVPGEDLLILCDSQYVINAVTKWMPGWKRKGWRKADGKPVLNVDLLKEIDQALVGRKYTFEWVRGHAGHELNEAADVRARAAATAYQQAVAVRQGPGFGTPEGGTPAGEMPEGKTQPAVRAGSAMPQAAPQPVPSQTAPRTEPQAAPPQAASRAQTAPAPSGQQELFGAPGAYDEPDLFSELEEEPAVALAETSPEAVVESLERELLRPETRADLGRTGVLLHPDFTEIGSSGRIWTRDAMMMSLEDNPGGPVDLELLGADRLGEKTVLLTYRSHTRDGSALRSSLWVLEGAQWRLRFHQGTPEA
;
A
#
# COMPACT_ATOMS: atom_id res chain seq x y z
N MET A 1 -31.79 -15.04 3.43
CA MET A 1 -31.23 -14.75 2.09
C MET A 1 -29.70 -14.73 2.24
N THR A 2 -28.95 -14.34 1.22
CA THR A 2 -27.48 -14.20 1.31
C THR A 2 -27.13 -12.75 1.00
N ILE A 3 -26.39 -12.11 1.89
CA ILE A 3 -25.85 -10.76 1.71
C ILE A 3 -24.49 -10.90 1.05
N THR A 4 -24.34 -10.40 -0.17
CA THR A 4 -23.05 -10.33 -0.87
C THR A 4 -22.44 -8.95 -0.68
N ALA A 5 -21.23 -8.89 -0.13
CA ALA A 5 -20.49 -7.65 0.08
C ALA A 5 -19.03 -7.82 -0.35
N ALA A 6 -18.40 -6.77 -0.86
CA ALA A 6 -16.96 -6.70 -0.97
C ALA A 6 -16.37 -5.96 0.23
N ALA A 7 -15.16 -6.32 0.64
CA ALA A 7 -14.43 -5.67 1.73
C ALA A 7 -12.96 -5.48 1.33
N ASP A 8 -12.48 -4.25 1.45
CA ASP A 8 -11.15 -3.87 0.98
C ASP A 8 -10.48 -2.81 1.90
N GLY A 9 -9.16 -2.76 1.85
CA GLY A 9 -8.30 -1.84 2.60
C GLY A 9 -7.26 -1.16 1.71
N SER A 10 -6.93 0.09 2.06
CA SER A 10 -5.94 0.88 1.33
C SER A 10 -5.01 1.61 2.29
N ALA A 11 -3.74 1.75 1.93
CA ALA A 11 -2.79 2.58 2.67
C ALA A 11 -1.91 3.43 1.73
N LEU A 12 -1.79 4.72 2.04
CA LEU A 12 -0.97 5.69 1.31
C LEU A 12 0.45 5.71 1.91
N GLY A 13 1.19 4.62 1.65
CA GLY A 13 2.40 4.26 2.38
C GLY A 13 2.08 3.16 3.40
N ASN A 14 3.02 2.24 3.63
CA ASN A 14 2.78 1.06 4.46
C ASN A 14 3.94 0.88 5.47
N PRO A 15 3.84 1.46 6.69
CA PRO A 15 2.66 2.14 7.26
C PRO A 15 2.50 3.61 6.80
N GLY A 16 1.27 4.11 6.82
CA GLY A 16 0.88 5.46 6.39
C GLY A 16 -0.61 5.73 6.62
N PRO A 17 -1.19 6.85 6.14
CA PRO A 17 -2.62 7.07 6.18
C PRO A 17 -3.36 5.90 5.54
N ALA A 18 -4.27 5.29 6.29
CA ALA A 18 -4.92 4.04 5.91
C ALA A 18 -6.44 4.19 5.94
N GLY A 19 -7.11 3.45 5.06
CA GLY A 19 -8.55 3.44 4.91
C GLY A 19 -9.06 2.03 4.71
N TRP A 20 -10.34 1.84 5.00
CA TRP A 20 -11.05 0.59 4.84
C TRP A 20 -12.47 0.87 4.35
N ALA A 21 -13.05 -0.06 3.61
CA ALA A 21 -14.45 0.01 3.23
C ALA A 21 -15.04 -1.38 2.98
N TRP A 22 -16.33 -1.50 3.25
CA TRP A 22 -17.14 -2.59 2.71
C TRP A 22 -18.29 -2.01 1.89
N TYR A 23 -18.72 -2.77 0.88
CA TYR A 23 -19.69 -2.32 -0.10
C TYR A 23 -20.65 -3.45 -0.49
N VAL A 24 -21.95 -3.21 -0.39
CA VAL A 24 -23.02 -4.07 -0.92
C VAL A 24 -23.64 -3.40 -2.15
N ASN A 25 -24.03 -2.13 -2.00
CA ASN A 25 -24.53 -1.26 -3.06
C ASN A 25 -24.40 0.22 -2.63
N ASP A 26 -24.80 1.17 -3.47
CA ASP A 26 -24.61 2.61 -3.20
C ASP A 26 -25.39 3.13 -1.98
N ASP A 27 -26.46 2.43 -1.59
CA ASP A 27 -27.27 2.71 -0.40
C ASP A 27 -26.84 1.91 0.84
N CYS A 28 -25.88 0.99 0.67
CA CYS A 28 -25.44 0.06 1.71
C CYS A 28 -23.93 -0.17 1.62
N TRP A 29 -23.19 0.75 2.23
CA TRP A 29 -21.73 0.68 2.34
C TRP A 29 -21.24 1.49 3.53
N ARG A 30 -20.03 1.17 4.00
CA ARG A 30 -19.36 1.99 5.00
C ARG A 30 -17.86 2.08 4.77
N ALA A 31 -17.27 3.21 5.12
CA ALA A 31 -15.83 3.43 5.05
C ALA A 31 -15.31 4.18 6.28
N GLY A 32 -14.04 3.97 6.58
CA GLY A 32 -13.31 4.62 7.66
C GLY A 32 -11.81 4.48 7.46
N GLY A 33 -11.02 4.80 8.47
CA GLY A 33 -9.57 4.73 8.38
C GLY A 33 -8.87 5.35 9.58
N TRP A 34 -7.56 5.56 9.45
CA TRP A 34 -6.71 6.20 10.45
C TRP A 34 -5.59 7.03 9.81
N PRO A 35 -5.01 8.02 10.52
CA PRO A 35 -3.85 8.76 10.05
C PRO A 35 -2.60 7.90 9.86
N HIS A 36 -2.51 6.78 10.57
CA HIS A 36 -1.38 5.86 10.52
C HIS A 36 -1.85 4.41 10.70
N GLY A 37 -1.59 3.58 9.72
CA GLY A 37 -1.93 2.17 9.68
C GLY A 37 -1.32 1.47 8.46
N THR A 38 -1.64 0.20 8.29
CA THR A 38 -1.16 -0.65 7.19
C THR A 38 -2.30 -1.10 6.30
N ASN A 39 -1.99 -1.60 5.10
CA ASN A 39 -3.00 -2.16 4.20
C ASN A 39 -3.77 -3.30 4.88
N ASN A 40 -3.04 -4.24 5.49
CA ASN A 40 -3.60 -5.42 6.16
C ASN A 40 -4.54 -5.03 7.32
N GLN A 41 -4.25 -3.94 8.04
CA GLN A 41 -5.15 -3.43 9.08
C GLN A 41 -6.46 -2.89 8.48
N GLY A 42 -6.37 -2.18 7.35
CA GLY A 42 -7.54 -1.72 6.60
C GLY A 42 -8.41 -2.87 6.13
N GLU A 43 -7.81 -3.87 5.49
CA GLU A 43 -8.53 -5.05 4.97
C GLU A 43 -9.23 -5.83 6.10
N LEU A 44 -8.54 -6.09 7.22
CA LEU A 44 -9.13 -6.76 8.39
C LEU A 44 -10.28 -5.94 8.98
N MET A 45 -10.13 -4.62 9.05
CA MET A 45 -11.16 -3.75 9.61
C MET A 45 -12.39 -3.65 8.73
N ALA A 46 -12.24 -3.65 7.40
CA ALA A 46 -13.38 -3.71 6.49
C ALA A 46 -14.26 -4.94 6.76
N VAL A 47 -13.62 -6.11 6.92
CA VAL A 47 -14.32 -7.36 7.26
C VAL A 47 -14.93 -7.31 8.66
N LEU A 48 -14.19 -6.83 9.66
CA LEU A 48 -14.70 -6.67 11.02
C LEU A 48 -15.93 -5.76 11.08
N ASP A 49 -15.86 -4.61 10.41
CA ASP A 49 -16.96 -3.65 10.39
C ASP A 49 -18.18 -4.20 9.67
N LEU A 50 -18.00 -4.95 8.58
CA LEU A 50 -19.10 -5.64 7.91
C LEU A 50 -19.80 -6.63 8.84
N PHE A 51 -19.06 -7.44 9.60
CA PHE A 51 -19.65 -8.36 10.57
C PHE A 51 -20.41 -7.63 11.67
N ARG A 52 -19.89 -6.49 12.14
CA ARG A 52 -20.56 -5.64 13.13
C ARG A 52 -21.83 -5.00 12.58
N ALA A 53 -21.76 -4.43 11.38
CA ALA A 53 -22.88 -3.77 10.73
C ALA A 53 -24.06 -4.72 10.50
N THR A 54 -23.77 -5.98 10.22
CA THR A 54 -24.77 -7.03 9.96
C THR A 54 -25.13 -7.87 11.19
N ALA A 55 -24.62 -7.55 12.38
CA ALA A 55 -24.82 -8.36 13.59
C ALA A 55 -26.29 -8.48 14.03
N HIS A 56 -27.13 -7.50 13.68
CA HIS A 56 -28.57 -7.49 13.99
C HIS A 56 -29.42 -8.40 13.09
N VAL A 57 -28.83 -8.96 12.02
CA VAL A 57 -29.46 -9.93 11.11
C VAL A 57 -28.68 -11.26 11.10
N PRO A 58 -28.55 -11.95 12.24
CA PRO A 58 -27.65 -13.10 12.37
C PRO A 58 -28.04 -14.30 11.50
N GLY A 59 -29.30 -14.40 11.07
CA GLY A 59 -29.83 -15.49 10.23
C GLY A 59 -29.60 -15.33 8.73
N GLU A 60 -29.03 -14.20 8.30
CA GLU A 60 -28.62 -13.97 6.92
C GLU A 60 -27.17 -14.44 6.72
N ASP A 61 -26.95 -15.26 5.69
CA ASP A 61 -25.62 -15.75 5.33
C ASP A 61 -24.82 -14.61 4.66
N LEU A 62 -23.52 -14.50 4.95
CA LEU A 62 -22.64 -13.51 4.31
C LEU A 62 -21.74 -14.15 3.27
N LEU A 63 -21.78 -13.66 2.03
CA LEU A 63 -20.73 -13.89 1.02
C LEU A 63 -19.84 -12.65 0.95
N ILE A 64 -18.57 -12.81 1.33
CA ILE A 64 -17.60 -11.72 1.39
C ILE A 64 -16.60 -11.88 0.26
N LEU A 65 -16.59 -10.92 -0.67
CA LEU A 65 -15.59 -10.81 -1.72
C LEU A 65 -14.38 -10.04 -1.18
N CYS A 66 -13.20 -10.64 -1.24
CA CYS A 66 -11.94 -10.00 -0.87
C CYS A 66 -10.85 -10.38 -1.87
N ASP A 67 -9.98 -9.45 -2.22
CA ASP A 67 -8.75 -9.75 -2.95
C ASP A 67 -7.56 -10.06 -2.01
N SER A 68 -7.69 -9.73 -0.73
CA SER A 68 -6.73 -10.07 0.31
C SER A 68 -6.77 -11.55 0.70
N GLN A 69 -5.81 -12.30 0.16
CA GLN A 69 -5.52 -13.66 0.63
C GLN A 69 -5.12 -13.70 2.11
N TYR A 70 -4.48 -12.63 2.61
CA TYR A 70 -4.11 -12.52 4.03
C TYR A 70 -5.37 -12.58 4.91
N VAL A 71 -6.38 -11.74 4.65
CA VAL A 71 -7.61 -11.71 5.44
C VAL A 71 -8.36 -13.04 5.35
N ILE A 72 -8.56 -13.55 4.13
CA ILE A 72 -9.28 -14.81 3.91
C ILE A 72 -8.61 -15.93 4.71
N ASN A 73 -7.30 -16.09 4.58
CA ASN A 73 -6.59 -17.16 5.24
C ASN A 73 -6.48 -16.94 6.77
N ALA A 74 -6.30 -15.70 7.23
CA ALA A 74 -6.25 -15.36 8.64
C ALA A 74 -7.53 -15.79 9.35
N VAL A 75 -8.69 -15.45 8.77
CA VAL A 75 -10.00 -15.78 9.35
C VAL A 75 -10.31 -17.27 9.21
N THR A 76 -10.08 -17.87 8.03
CA THR A 76 -10.58 -19.23 7.75
C THR A 76 -9.61 -20.35 8.13
N LYS A 77 -8.30 -20.13 8.06
CA LYS A 77 -7.28 -21.18 8.22
C LYS A 77 -6.45 -21.00 9.49
N TRP A 78 -6.02 -19.78 9.80
CA TRP A 78 -4.96 -19.57 10.81
C TRP A 78 -5.50 -19.27 12.20
N MET A 79 -6.57 -18.48 12.30
CA MET A 79 -7.20 -18.09 13.56
C MET A 79 -7.48 -19.27 14.51
N PRO A 80 -8.00 -20.43 14.06
CA PRO A 80 -8.16 -21.59 14.95
C PRO A 80 -6.85 -22.10 15.57
N GLY A 81 -5.74 -22.01 14.84
CA GLY A 81 -4.41 -22.35 15.32
C GLY A 81 -3.87 -21.33 16.32
N TRP A 82 -3.99 -20.04 16.01
CA TRP A 82 -3.55 -18.96 16.89
C TRP A 82 -4.31 -18.96 18.22
N LYS A 83 -5.63 -19.18 18.19
CA LYS A 83 -6.45 -19.32 19.41
C LYS A 83 -5.93 -20.42 20.34
N ARG A 84 -5.59 -21.59 19.79
CA ARG A 84 -5.00 -22.71 20.56
C ARG A 84 -3.65 -22.36 21.17
N LYS A 85 -2.87 -21.50 20.52
CA LYS A 85 -1.57 -21.01 21.01
C LYS A 85 -1.69 -19.72 21.85
N GLY A 86 -2.90 -19.33 22.26
CA GLY A 86 -3.10 -18.12 23.07
C GLY A 86 -2.78 -16.82 22.32
N TRP A 87 -2.94 -16.81 20.99
CA TRP A 87 -2.62 -15.69 20.09
C TRP A 87 -1.15 -15.28 20.09
N ARG A 88 -0.26 -16.25 20.30
CA ARG A 88 1.19 -16.05 20.28
C ARG A 88 1.84 -16.89 19.18
N LYS A 89 2.91 -16.34 18.64
CA LYS A 89 3.81 -17.00 17.68
C LYS A 89 4.79 -17.90 18.42
N ALA A 90 5.60 -18.65 17.67
CA ALA A 90 6.61 -19.55 18.23
C ALA A 90 7.67 -18.83 19.07
N ASP A 91 7.98 -17.57 18.73
CA ASP A 91 8.90 -16.70 19.47
C ASP A 91 8.29 -16.07 20.74
N GLY A 92 7.03 -16.41 21.06
CA GLY A 92 6.29 -15.91 22.22
C GLY A 92 5.67 -14.52 22.03
N LYS A 93 5.95 -13.82 20.93
CA LYS A 93 5.34 -12.54 20.61
C LYS A 93 3.88 -12.72 20.18
N PRO A 94 3.02 -11.70 20.33
CA PRO A 94 1.67 -11.74 19.78
C PRO A 94 1.68 -11.90 18.26
N VAL A 95 0.64 -12.53 17.73
CA VAL A 95 0.36 -12.55 16.28
C VAL A 95 0.15 -11.12 15.79
N LEU A 96 0.56 -10.81 14.55
CA LEU A 96 0.35 -9.48 13.99
C LEU A 96 -1.15 -9.18 13.87
N ASN A 97 -1.56 -7.93 14.15
CA ASN A 97 -2.98 -7.51 14.14
C ASN A 97 -3.89 -8.33 15.08
N VAL A 98 -3.32 -8.93 16.14
CA VAL A 98 -4.05 -9.77 17.10
C VAL A 98 -5.30 -9.10 17.66
N ASP A 99 -5.29 -7.79 17.87
CA ASP A 99 -6.43 -7.07 18.44
C ASP A 99 -7.63 -7.09 17.48
N LEU A 100 -7.42 -6.73 16.21
CA LEU A 100 -8.45 -6.84 15.16
C LEU A 100 -8.92 -8.28 14.98
N LEU A 101 -8.00 -9.24 14.97
CA LEU A 101 -8.34 -10.66 14.79
C LEU A 101 -9.18 -11.22 15.94
N LYS A 102 -8.93 -10.79 17.18
CA LYS A 102 -9.76 -11.15 18.33
C LYS A 102 -11.15 -10.53 18.25
N GLU A 103 -11.25 -9.29 17.77
CA GLU A 103 -12.55 -8.65 17.54
C GLU A 103 -13.33 -9.36 16.44
N ILE A 104 -12.67 -9.78 15.36
CA ILE A 104 -13.29 -10.60 14.30
C ILE A 104 -13.76 -11.93 14.89
N ASP A 105 -12.91 -12.64 15.62
CA ASP A 105 -13.28 -13.92 16.25
C ASP A 105 -14.56 -13.81 17.10
N GLN A 106 -14.72 -12.72 17.85
CA GLN A 106 -15.92 -12.44 18.62
C GLN A 106 -17.14 -12.16 17.72
N ALA A 107 -16.97 -11.37 16.67
CA ALA A 107 -18.05 -11.01 15.74
C ALA A 107 -18.54 -12.21 14.90
N LEU A 108 -17.71 -13.24 14.74
CA LEU A 108 -18.04 -14.45 13.98
C LEU A 108 -18.94 -15.45 14.74
N VAL A 109 -19.07 -15.33 16.06
CA VAL A 109 -19.80 -16.31 16.88
C VAL A 109 -21.26 -16.38 16.43
N GLY A 110 -21.69 -17.58 16.02
CA GLY A 110 -23.06 -17.83 15.57
C GLY A 110 -23.41 -17.30 14.18
N ARG A 111 -22.41 -16.79 13.41
CA ARG A 111 -22.61 -16.31 12.03
C ARG A 111 -22.31 -17.41 11.02
N LYS A 112 -23.05 -17.40 9.91
CA LYS A 112 -22.73 -18.16 8.70
C LYS A 112 -22.12 -17.20 7.69
N TYR A 113 -20.94 -17.54 7.19
CA TYR A 113 -20.22 -16.72 6.23
C TYR A 113 -19.36 -17.58 5.32
N THR A 114 -19.08 -17.06 4.13
CA THR A 114 -18.18 -17.63 3.14
C THR A 114 -17.36 -16.51 2.53
N PHE A 115 -16.08 -16.78 2.28
CA PHE A 115 -15.22 -15.89 1.52
C PHE A 115 -15.08 -16.39 0.09
N GLU A 116 -15.12 -15.46 -0.87
CA GLU A 116 -14.73 -15.69 -2.24
C GLU A 116 -13.54 -14.80 -2.55
N TRP A 117 -12.43 -15.42 -2.97
CA TRP A 117 -11.26 -14.67 -3.39
C TRP A 117 -11.49 -14.13 -4.79
N VAL A 118 -11.41 -12.81 -4.92
CA VAL A 118 -11.43 -12.12 -6.21
C VAL A 118 -10.02 -11.66 -6.55
N ARG A 119 -9.68 -11.59 -7.84
CA ARG A 119 -8.37 -11.08 -8.24
C ARG A 119 -8.39 -9.55 -8.13
N GLY A 120 -7.41 -8.97 -7.44
CA GLY A 120 -7.21 -7.52 -7.43
C GLY A 120 -6.97 -6.99 -8.85
N HIS A 121 -7.68 -5.90 -9.18
CA HIS A 121 -7.77 -5.21 -10.49
C HIS A 121 -8.81 -5.76 -11.49
N ALA A 122 -9.59 -4.81 -12.03
CA ALA A 122 -10.53 -4.83 -13.16
C ALA A 122 -11.36 -6.12 -13.38
N GLY A 123 -12.66 -6.04 -13.11
CA GLY A 123 -13.65 -7.06 -13.45
C GLY A 123 -14.61 -7.43 -12.31
N HIS A 124 -14.51 -6.78 -11.15
CA HIS A 124 -15.35 -7.07 -9.99
C HIS A 124 -15.93 -5.78 -9.40
N GLU A 125 -17.10 -5.37 -9.90
CA GLU A 125 -17.73 -4.08 -9.59
C GLU A 125 -17.85 -3.80 -8.08
N LEU A 126 -18.23 -4.79 -7.27
CA LEU A 126 -18.33 -4.62 -5.82
C LEU A 126 -16.97 -4.36 -5.17
N ASN A 127 -15.93 -5.09 -5.59
CA ASN A 127 -14.57 -4.94 -5.05
C ASN A 127 -13.97 -3.60 -5.47
N GLU A 128 -14.14 -3.20 -6.73
CA GLU A 128 -13.72 -1.88 -7.21
C GLU A 128 -14.42 -0.75 -6.46
N ALA A 129 -15.71 -0.91 -6.17
CA ALA A 129 -16.46 0.06 -5.37
C ALA A 129 -15.94 0.17 -3.93
N ALA A 130 -15.49 -0.95 -3.34
CA ALA A 130 -14.85 -0.98 -2.02
C ALA A 130 -13.45 -0.34 -2.05
N ASP A 131 -12.58 -0.71 -3.02
CA ASP A 131 -11.23 -0.13 -3.20
C ASP A 131 -11.29 1.39 -3.31
N VAL A 132 -12.14 1.92 -4.19
CA VAL A 132 -12.31 3.37 -4.38
C VAL A 132 -12.66 4.06 -3.06
N ARG A 133 -13.53 3.46 -2.26
CA ARG A 133 -13.98 4.02 -0.97
C ARG A 133 -12.90 3.91 0.11
N ALA A 134 -12.17 2.80 0.17
CA ALA A 134 -11.05 2.61 1.10
C ALA A 134 -9.92 3.60 0.78
N ARG A 135 -9.56 3.75 -0.49
CA ARG A 135 -8.55 4.71 -0.96
C ARG A 135 -8.97 6.15 -0.72
N ALA A 136 -10.25 6.48 -0.94
CA ALA A 136 -10.79 7.80 -0.63
C ALA A 136 -10.69 8.12 0.87
N ALA A 137 -10.97 7.15 1.74
CA ALA A 137 -10.82 7.32 3.18
C ALA A 137 -9.35 7.53 3.60
N ALA A 138 -8.41 6.76 3.05
CA ALA A 138 -6.98 6.94 3.30
C ALA A 138 -6.48 8.34 2.84
N THR A 139 -6.96 8.79 1.67
CA THR A 139 -6.67 10.13 1.13
C THR A 139 -7.22 11.24 2.01
N ALA A 140 -8.45 11.08 2.52
CA ALA A 140 -9.05 12.04 3.44
C ALA A 140 -8.20 12.21 4.71
N TYR A 141 -7.67 11.11 5.26
CA TYR A 141 -6.73 11.17 6.39
C TYR A 141 -5.41 11.85 6.05
N GLN A 142 -4.83 11.57 4.87
CA GLN A 142 -3.62 12.26 4.41
C GLN A 142 -3.83 13.78 4.30
N GLN A 143 -5.02 14.19 3.85
CA GLN A 143 -5.38 15.60 3.67
C GLN A 143 -5.97 16.25 4.94
N ALA A 144 -6.10 15.50 6.03
CA ALA A 144 -6.75 15.93 7.27
C ALA A 144 -8.18 16.47 7.07
N VAL A 145 -8.95 15.86 6.15
CA VAL A 145 -10.37 16.17 5.90
C VAL A 145 -11.29 15.05 6.40
N ALA A 146 -12.57 15.36 6.58
CA ALA A 146 -13.55 14.40 7.07
C ALA A 146 -13.77 13.24 6.07
N VAL A 147 -13.73 12.01 6.57
CA VAL A 147 -14.02 10.80 5.78
C VAL A 147 -15.51 10.69 5.53
N ARG A 148 -15.89 10.43 4.28
CA ARG A 148 -17.28 10.05 3.94
C ARG A 148 -17.51 8.61 4.40
N GLN A 149 -18.29 8.44 5.47
CA GLN A 149 -18.48 7.14 6.09
C GLN A 149 -19.49 6.24 5.37
N GLY A 150 -20.35 6.77 4.50
CA GLY A 150 -21.42 5.99 3.85
C GLY A 150 -22.67 5.81 4.72
N PRO A 151 -23.78 5.31 4.15
CA PRO A 151 -25.05 5.15 4.84
C PRO A 151 -25.05 4.04 5.92
N GLY A 152 -24.18 3.03 5.80
CA GLY A 152 -24.20 1.86 6.67
C GLY A 152 -25.19 0.78 6.22
N PHE A 153 -25.39 -0.25 7.05
CA PHE A 153 -26.26 -1.37 6.73
C PHE A 153 -27.64 -1.17 7.36
N GLY A 154 -28.70 -1.16 6.55
CA GLY A 154 -30.09 -1.15 7.04
C GLY A 154 -30.64 0.23 7.42
N THR A 155 -30.06 1.33 6.92
CA THR A 155 -30.67 2.67 7.00
C THR A 155 -31.49 2.98 5.75
N PRO A 156 -32.83 2.81 5.76
CA PRO A 156 -33.70 3.57 4.89
C PRO A 156 -33.80 5.00 5.46
N GLU A 157 -33.47 6.00 4.65
CA GLU A 157 -33.70 7.45 4.81
C GLU A 157 -33.80 8.05 6.25
N GLY A 158 -32.86 8.95 6.58
CA GLY A 158 -33.11 10.02 7.55
C GLY A 158 -32.85 9.70 9.02
N GLY A 159 -31.61 9.39 9.39
CA GLY A 159 -31.15 9.37 10.78
C GLY A 159 -30.02 10.38 10.99
N THR A 160 -30.34 11.53 11.59
CA THR A 160 -29.37 12.48 12.14
C THR A 160 -28.40 11.77 13.09
N PRO A 161 -27.08 12.07 13.10
CA PRO A 161 -26.15 11.43 14.01
C PRO A 161 -26.44 11.85 15.47
N ALA A 162 -26.76 10.89 16.33
CA ALA A 162 -26.49 10.99 17.77
C ALA A 162 -24.96 10.83 17.93
N GLY A 163 -24.19 11.78 18.49
CA GLY A 163 -24.27 12.26 19.88
C GLY A 163 -23.73 11.16 20.80
N GLU A 164 -22.71 11.30 21.66
CA GLU A 164 -21.98 12.41 22.25
C GLU A 164 -20.64 11.84 22.78
N MET A 165 -19.59 12.66 22.80
CA MET A 165 -18.46 12.46 23.72
C MET A 165 -18.79 13.08 25.08
N PRO A 166 -18.39 12.50 26.23
CA PRO A 166 -18.68 13.09 27.53
C PRO A 166 -17.71 14.23 27.84
N GLU A 167 -18.22 15.45 27.98
CA GLU A 167 -17.52 16.59 28.54
C GLU A 167 -17.62 16.65 30.07
N GLY A 168 -16.56 17.13 30.72
CA GLY A 168 -16.51 17.44 32.14
C GLY A 168 -15.98 18.85 32.44
N LYS A 169 -16.90 19.71 32.89
CA LYS A 169 -16.77 20.83 33.86
C LYS A 169 -16.26 22.23 33.41
N THR A 170 -17.24 23.13 33.15
CA THR A 170 -17.52 24.50 33.71
C THR A 170 -16.34 25.48 33.98
N GLN A 171 -16.36 26.80 33.68
CA GLN A 171 -17.41 27.85 33.83
C GLN A 171 -16.92 29.24 33.22
N PRO A 172 -17.61 30.42 33.33
CA PRO A 172 -18.25 31.12 32.19
C PRO A 172 -17.86 32.62 31.97
N ALA A 173 -18.29 33.22 30.84
CA ALA A 173 -18.64 34.65 30.57
C ALA A 173 -18.66 34.87 29.03
N VAL A 174 -19.46 35.69 28.32
CA VAL A 174 -20.39 36.80 28.56
C VAL A 174 -21.30 36.95 27.32
N ARG A 175 -22.46 37.60 27.49
CA ARG A 175 -23.52 37.86 26.49
C ARG A 175 -23.15 38.89 25.39
N ALA A 176 -23.65 38.66 24.18
CA ALA A 176 -24.39 39.58 23.28
C ALA A 176 -24.70 38.76 22.00
N GLY A 177 -25.89 38.64 21.41
CA GLY A 177 -27.04 39.53 21.32
C GLY A 177 -27.14 40.06 19.89
N SER A 178 -27.84 39.36 18.98
CA SER A 178 -28.79 39.92 17.98
C SER A 178 -29.14 38.92 16.88
N ALA A 179 -30.43 38.91 16.52
CA ALA A 179 -31.09 38.04 15.55
C ALA A 179 -31.24 38.71 14.16
N MET A 180 -31.11 37.88 13.10
CA MET A 180 -31.91 37.76 11.83
C MET A 180 -32.32 39.03 11.02
N PRO A 181 -32.70 38.97 9.71
CA PRO A 181 -33.09 37.80 8.90
C PRO A 181 -32.59 37.75 7.41
N GLN A 182 -32.89 36.59 6.80
CA GLN A 182 -33.16 36.23 5.38
C GLN A 182 -33.04 37.29 4.25
N ALA A 183 -32.49 36.85 3.10
CA ALA A 183 -33.12 36.99 1.77
C ALA A 183 -32.43 36.12 0.70
N ALA A 184 -33.21 35.31 -0.02
CA ALA A 184 -32.91 34.87 -1.39
C ALA A 184 -33.50 35.90 -2.39
N PRO A 185 -33.01 35.98 -3.64
CA PRO A 185 -33.70 35.28 -4.72
C PRO A 185 -32.78 34.74 -5.86
N GLN A 186 -33.39 33.90 -6.70
CA GLN A 186 -32.89 33.20 -7.90
C GLN A 186 -32.82 34.12 -9.17
N PRO A 187 -32.82 33.61 -10.43
CA PRO A 187 -31.80 32.87 -11.23
C PRO A 187 -31.53 33.51 -12.63
N VAL A 188 -30.90 32.73 -13.54
CA VAL A 188 -30.88 32.72 -15.05
C VAL A 188 -29.97 33.70 -15.83
N PRO A 189 -29.58 33.42 -17.12
CA PRO A 189 -29.57 32.16 -17.89
C PRO A 189 -28.29 31.85 -18.71
N SER A 190 -28.31 30.66 -19.29
CA SER A 190 -27.53 30.05 -20.39
C SER A 190 -27.13 30.95 -21.57
N GLN A 191 -26.01 30.60 -22.22
CA GLN A 191 -25.83 30.76 -23.67
C GLN A 191 -24.82 29.75 -24.24
N THR A 192 -24.98 29.49 -25.53
CA THR A 192 -24.78 28.22 -26.20
C THR A 192 -23.76 28.37 -27.33
N ALA A 193 -22.66 27.58 -27.30
CA ALA A 193 -21.88 27.00 -28.42
C ALA A 193 -21.42 27.91 -29.61
N PRO A 194 -20.71 27.42 -30.67
CA PRO A 194 -19.96 26.16 -30.86
C PRO A 194 -18.55 26.30 -31.51
N ARG A 195 -17.82 25.16 -31.54
CA ARG A 195 -16.88 24.61 -32.56
C ARG A 195 -15.87 25.52 -33.27
N THR A 196 -14.59 25.11 -33.27
CA THR A 196 -13.92 24.53 -34.47
C THR A 196 -12.62 23.79 -34.11
N GLU A 197 -12.51 22.53 -34.51
CA GLU A 197 -11.22 21.85 -34.80
C GLU A 197 -10.75 22.27 -36.21
N PRO A 198 -9.47 22.08 -36.56
CA PRO A 198 -9.21 20.98 -37.50
C PRO A 198 -7.94 20.15 -37.25
N GLN A 199 -8.02 18.94 -37.81
CA GLN A 199 -7.10 17.82 -37.86
C GLN A 199 -5.79 18.02 -38.67
N ALA A 200 -4.78 17.25 -38.24
CA ALA A 200 -3.92 16.31 -39.02
C ALA A 200 -2.82 16.79 -40.01
N ALA A 201 -1.57 16.57 -39.56
CA ALA A 201 -0.57 15.61 -40.11
C ALA A 201 0.25 15.96 -41.40
N PRO A 202 1.40 15.27 -41.67
CA PRO A 202 2.72 15.82 -42.10
C PRO A 202 3.05 15.37 -43.56
N PRO A 203 4.30 15.18 -44.09
CA PRO A 203 5.69 15.30 -43.57
C PRO A 203 6.72 15.96 -44.54
N GLN A 204 8.00 16.11 -44.15
CA GLN A 204 9.18 15.56 -44.88
C GLN A 204 10.56 16.03 -44.35
N ALA A 205 11.58 15.26 -44.77
CA ALA A 205 12.92 15.06 -44.24
C ALA A 205 14.00 16.13 -44.54
N ALA A 206 15.02 16.12 -43.65
CA ALA A 206 16.47 16.19 -43.87
C ALA A 206 17.13 17.39 -44.59
N SER A 207 18.06 18.05 -43.88
CA SER A 207 19.46 18.24 -44.35
C SER A 207 20.38 18.70 -43.20
N ARG A 208 21.67 18.39 -43.34
CA ARG A 208 22.77 18.46 -42.38
C ARG A 208 23.83 19.46 -42.89
N ALA A 209 24.32 20.37 -42.04
CA ALA A 209 25.68 20.98 -42.03
C ALA A 209 25.71 22.15 -41.00
N GLN A 210 26.41 22.06 -39.87
CA GLN A 210 27.81 22.47 -39.63
C GLN A 210 28.15 23.93 -40.01
N THR A 211 28.28 24.82 -39.02
CA THR A 211 29.54 25.45 -38.54
C THR A 211 29.24 26.64 -37.61
N ALA A 212 30.07 26.81 -36.59
CA ALA A 212 29.98 27.81 -35.51
C ALA A 212 31.09 28.90 -35.71
N PRO A 213 31.39 29.76 -34.72
CA PRO A 213 30.61 30.89 -34.18
C PRO A 213 31.48 32.19 -34.13
N ALA A 214 30.98 33.31 -33.56
CA ALA A 214 31.65 34.26 -32.65
C ALA A 214 30.80 35.56 -32.45
N PRO A 215 31.16 36.55 -31.60
CA PRO A 215 30.44 36.84 -30.35
C PRO A 215 30.06 38.33 -30.18
N SER A 216 29.30 38.69 -29.13
CA SER A 216 29.21 40.11 -28.72
C SER A 216 28.58 40.30 -27.32
N GLY A 217 29.20 41.19 -26.54
CA GLY A 217 28.71 41.78 -25.29
C GLY A 217 29.88 42.09 -24.33
N GLN A 218 30.63 43.20 -24.51
CA GLN A 218 30.44 44.53 -23.87
C GLN A 218 30.41 44.48 -22.33
N GLN A 219 31.48 44.87 -21.60
CA GLN A 219 31.88 46.24 -21.15
C GLN A 219 30.86 46.88 -20.18
N GLU A 220 31.17 47.43 -18.99
CA GLU A 220 32.39 47.72 -18.22
C GLU A 220 32.06 47.96 -16.72
N LEU A 221 33.11 48.25 -15.92
CA LEU A 221 33.27 49.43 -15.02
C LEU A 221 33.30 49.24 -13.49
N PHE A 222 34.49 49.57 -12.95
CA PHE A 222 34.88 50.05 -11.61
C PHE A 222 35.49 49.09 -10.57
N GLY A 223 36.80 49.29 -10.32
CA GLY A 223 37.35 49.46 -8.96
C GLY A 223 38.30 48.37 -8.44
N ALA A 224 39.58 48.72 -8.31
CA ALA A 224 40.56 48.06 -7.40
C ALA A 224 41.31 49.17 -6.63
N PRO A 225 42.07 48.92 -5.53
CA PRO A 225 42.41 47.65 -4.86
C PRO A 225 42.24 47.66 -3.32
N GLY A 226 42.30 46.51 -2.65
CA GLY A 226 42.35 46.44 -1.19
C GLY A 226 42.67 45.04 -0.68
N ALA A 227 43.90 44.85 -0.22
CA ALA A 227 44.43 43.62 0.34
C ALA A 227 43.89 43.36 1.75
N TYR A 228 43.11 42.30 1.92
CA TYR A 228 42.99 41.53 3.16
C TYR A 228 42.73 40.07 2.76
N ASP A 229 43.75 39.24 2.94
CA ASP A 229 43.65 37.78 2.92
C ASP A 229 42.87 37.34 4.16
N GLU A 230 41.62 36.93 3.99
CA GLU A 230 40.96 35.98 4.88
C GLU A 230 40.43 34.84 4.00
N PRO A 231 40.81 33.57 4.24
CA PRO A 231 40.14 32.47 3.57
C PRO A 231 38.69 32.40 4.07
N ASP A 232 37.76 32.63 3.14
CA ASP A 232 36.34 32.43 3.32
C ASP A 232 36.07 30.96 3.68
N LEU A 233 35.60 30.71 4.90
CA LEU A 233 35.32 29.38 5.46
C LEU A 233 34.04 28.75 4.86
N PHE A 234 33.51 29.32 3.77
CA PHE A 234 32.27 28.91 3.12
C PHE A 234 32.41 28.59 1.63
N SER A 235 33.63 28.50 1.08
CA SER A 235 33.86 28.05 -0.30
C SER A 235 33.91 26.52 -0.49
N GLU A 236 33.57 25.72 0.53
CA GLU A 236 33.46 24.24 0.44
C GLU A 236 32.01 23.71 0.47
N LEU A 237 30.99 24.57 0.31
CA LEU A 237 29.58 24.13 0.34
C LEU A 237 28.80 24.38 -0.96
N GLU A 238 29.48 24.73 -2.05
CA GLU A 238 28.86 24.85 -3.37
C GLU A 238 29.63 24.03 -4.42
N GLU A 239 29.73 22.72 -4.20
CA GLU A 239 29.98 21.74 -5.26
C GLU A 239 29.64 20.32 -4.74
N GLU A 240 28.41 20.14 -4.24
CA GLU A 240 27.81 18.80 -4.21
C GLU A 240 27.62 18.40 -5.68
N PRO A 241 28.28 17.33 -6.18
CA PRO A 241 27.93 16.83 -7.48
C PRO A 241 26.47 16.42 -7.39
N ALA A 242 25.63 17.03 -8.22
CA ALA A 242 24.34 16.44 -8.55
C ALA A 242 24.64 15.02 -9.03
N VAL A 243 24.47 14.05 -8.13
CA VAL A 243 24.53 12.64 -8.45
C VAL A 243 23.40 12.46 -9.45
N ALA A 244 23.75 12.49 -10.74
CA ALA A 244 22.92 11.96 -11.78
C ALA A 244 22.43 10.61 -11.25
N LEU A 245 21.12 10.45 -11.09
CA LEU A 245 20.50 9.15 -10.92
C LEU A 245 21.00 8.31 -12.10
N ALA A 246 22.11 7.61 -11.89
CA ALA A 246 22.60 6.63 -12.82
C ALA A 246 21.40 5.71 -13.06
N GLU A 247 21.08 5.46 -14.32
CA GLU A 247 20.09 4.46 -14.66
C GLU A 247 20.61 3.12 -14.12
N THR A 248 20.22 2.78 -12.88
CA THR A 248 20.65 1.57 -12.21
C THR A 248 20.16 0.41 -13.06
N SER A 249 21.08 -0.46 -13.49
CA SER A 249 20.71 -1.56 -14.36
C SER A 249 19.66 -2.46 -13.67
N PRO A 250 18.73 -3.09 -14.41
CA PRO A 250 17.73 -3.98 -13.83
C PRO A 250 18.30 -5.03 -12.89
N GLU A 251 19.48 -5.55 -13.23
CA GLU A 251 20.23 -6.53 -12.46
C GLU A 251 20.64 -5.97 -11.10
N ALA A 252 21.18 -4.75 -11.06
CA ALA A 252 21.56 -4.08 -9.82
C ALA A 252 20.34 -3.71 -8.94
N VAL A 253 19.22 -3.33 -9.55
CA VAL A 253 17.95 -3.12 -8.82
C VAL A 253 17.48 -4.43 -8.19
N VAL A 254 17.46 -5.52 -8.96
CA VAL A 254 17.02 -6.83 -8.49
C VAL A 254 17.95 -7.40 -7.42
N GLU A 255 19.26 -7.23 -7.55
CA GLU A 255 20.22 -7.59 -6.50
C GLU A 255 19.93 -6.83 -5.19
N SER A 256 19.68 -5.52 -5.27
CA SER A 256 19.33 -4.72 -4.09
C SER A 256 18.05 -5.23 -3.42
N LEU A 257 17.03 -5.60 -4.20
CA LEU A 257 15.76 -6.13 -3.68
C LEU A 257 15.93 -7.54 -3.07
N GLU A 258 16.79 -8.39 -3.65
CA GLU A 258 17.13 -9.68 -3.06
C GLU A 258 17.84 -9.49 -1.72
N ARG A 259 18.86 -8.62 -1.66
CA ARG A 259 19.54 -8.28 -0.40
C ARG A 259 18.58 -7.73 0.64
N GLU A 260 17.61 -6.93 0.22
CA GLU A 260 16.56 -6.42 1.10
C GLU A 260 15.67 -7.54 1.64
N LEU A 261 15.20 -8.46 0.78
CA LEU A 261 14.36 -9.61 1.17
C LEU A 261 15.08 -10.56 2.14
N LEU A 262 16.42 -10.62 2.08
CA LEU A 262 17.22 -11.44 2.99
C LEU A 262 17.39 -10.85 4.39
N ARG A 263 17.03 -9.57 4.61
CA ARG A 263 17.16 -8.91 5.92
C ARG A 263 16.08 -9.40 6.91
N PRO A 264 16.45 -9.67 8.17
CA PRO A 264 15.48 -10.07 9.21
C PRO A 264 14.35 -9.05 9.40
N GLU A 265 14.65 -7.76 9.29
CA GLU A 265 13.67 -6.67 9.46
C GLU A 265 12.62 -6.71 8.36
N THR A 266 13.04 -6.90 7.11
CA THR A 266 12.13 -7.04 5.95
C THR A 266 11.28 -8.30 6.08
N ARG A 267 11.87 -9.44 6.48
CA ARG A 267 11.15 -10.71 6.64
C ARG A 267 10.16 -10.70 7.80
N ALA A 268 10.42 -9.89 8.82
CA ALA A 268 9.48 -9.65 9.91
C ALA A 268 8.33 -8.72 9.50
N ASP A 269 8.51 -7.93 8.43
CA ASP A 269 7.47 -7.08 7.84
C ASP A 269 6.75 -7.82 6.71
N LEU A 270 5.59 -8.40 7.03
CA LEU A 270 4.74 -9.07 6.04
C LEU A 270 4.25 -8.14 4.92
N GLY A 271 4.06 -6.85 5.21
CA GLY A 271 3.68 -5.87 4.21
C GLY A 271 4.79 -5.70 3.19
N ARG A 272 6.01 -5.44 3.65
CA ARG A 272 7.17 -5.28 2.77
C ARG A 272 7.54 -6.58 2.05
N THR A 273 7.57 -7.71 2.76
CA THR A 273 7.78 -9.02 2.15
C THR A 273 6.71 -9.29 1.08
N GLY A 274 5.45 -9.02 1.37
CA GLY A 274 4.34 -9.17 0.42
C GLY A 274 4.50 -8.31 -0.84
N VAL A 275 5.08 -7.11 -0.73
CA VAL A 275 5.40 -6.23 -1.87
C VAL A 275 6.53 -6.81 -2.73
N LEU A 276 7.52 -7.46 -2.12
CA LEU A 276 8.65 -8.07 -2.83
C LEU A 276 8.28 -9.41 -3.50
N LEU A 277 7.34 -10.17 -2.94
CA LEU A 277 6.91 -11.45 -3.50
C LEU A 277 5.81 -11.27 -4.55
N HIS A 278 6.00 -11.87 -5.71
CA HIS A 278 4.98 -11.97 -6.75
C HIS A 278 3.73 -12.72 -6.23
N PRO A 279 2.49 -12.36 -6.64
CA PRO A 279 1.27 -13.08 -6.21
C PRO A 279 1.34 -14.59 -6.41
N ASP A 280 1.84 -15.03 -7.57
CA ASP A 280 2.07 -16.45 -7.88
C ASP A 280 3.44 -16.99 -7.40
N PHE A 281 4.08 -16.36 -6.42
CA PHE A 281 5.40 -16.79 -5.92
C PHE A 281 5.40 -18.27 -5.49
N THR A 282 6.47 -18.97 -5.83
CA THR A 282 6.73 -20.34 -5.41
C THR A 282 8.19 -20.52 -5.02
N GLU A 283 8.44 -21.23 -3.92
CA GLU A 283 9.79 -21.65 -3.54
C GLU A 283 9.87 -23.17 -3.39
N ILE A 284 11.00 -23.73 -3.81
CA ILE A 284 11.37 -25.11 -3.47
C ILE A 284 12.43 -25.02 -2.37
N GLY A 285 12.02 -25.33 -1.15
CA GLY A 285 12.90 -25.32 0.01
C GLY A 285 13.90 -26.48 -0.06
N SER A 286 14.96 -26.40 0.76
CA SER A 286 16.00 -27.43 0.84
C SER A 286 15.49 -28.83 1.22
N SER A 287 14.32 -28.92 1.88
CA SER A 287 13.63 -30.17 2.19
C SER A 287 12.87 -30.79 1.01
N GLY A 288 12.86 -30.12 -0.15
CA GLY A 288 12.00 -30.46 -1.29
C GLY A 288 10.54 -30.02 -1.13
N ARG A 289 10.19 -29.38 0.01
CA ARG A 289 8.86 -28.80 0.21
C ARG A 289 8.64 -27.63 -0.74
N ILE A 290 7.48 -27.62 -1.39
CA ILE A 290 7.00 -26.48 -2.17
C ILE A 290 6.31 -25.49 -1.22
N TRP A 291 6.72 -24.23 -1.31
CA TRP A 291 6.18 -23.11 -0.56
C TRP A 291 5.47 -22.16 -1.52
N THR A 292 4.24 -21.79 -1.20
CA THR A 292 3.52 -20.70 -1.88
C THR A 292 3.85 -19.37 -1.20
N ARG A 293 3.48 -18.25 -1.84
CA ARG A 293 3.58 -16.90 -1.26
C ARG A 293 3.05 -16.85 0.17
N ASP A 294 1.80 -17.28 0.36
CA ASP A 294 1.15 -17.28 1.67
C ASP A 294 1.88 -18.17 2.68
N ALA A 295 2.29 -19.38 2.28
CA ALA A 295 2.99 -20.31 3.17
C ALA A 295 4.36 -19.78 3.59
N MET A 296 5.09 -19.13 2.66
CA MET A 296 6.37 -18.47 2.94
C MET A 296 6.18 -17.30 3.89
N MET A 297 5.23 -16.40 3.59
CA MET A 297 4.91 -15.25 4.45
C MET A 297 4.55 -15.70 5.88
N MET A 298 3.71 -16.72 6.03
CA MET A 298 3.41 -17.29 7.35
C MET A 298 4.64 -17.84 8.06
N SER A 299 5.49 -18.58 7.35
CA SER A 299 6.71 -19.13 7.94
C SER A 299 7.64 -18.05 8.44
N LEU A 300 7.77 -16.97 7.67
CA LEU A 300 8.56 -15.79 8.03
C LEU A 300 7.93 -15.01 9.19
N GLU A 301 6.59 -14.99 9.29
CA GLU A 301 5.92 -14.42 10.46
C GLU A 301 6.28 -15.18 11.74
N ASP A 302 6.23 -16.51 11.70
CA ASP A 302 6.57 -17.38 12.84
C ASP A 302 8.07 -17.34 13.18
N ASN A 303 8.92 -17.32 12.15
CA ASN A 303 10.37 -17.24 12.28
C ASN A 303 10.97 -16.51 11.05
N PRO A 304 11.29 -15.20 11.17
CA PRO A 304 11.85 -14.42 10.06
C PRO A 304 13.27 -14.86 9.68
N GLY A 305 13.86 -15.78 10.44
CA GLY A 305 15.23 -16.24 10.26
C GLY A 305 16.25 -15.25 10.82
N GLY A 306 17.50 -15.70 10.87
CA GLY A 306 18.64 -14.85 11.23
C GLY A 306 19.14 -14.01 10.04
N PRO A 307 20.14 -13.15 10.28
CA PRO A 307 20.83 -12.44 9.23
C PRO A 307 21.39 -13.41 8.18
N VAL A 308 21.23 -13.06 6.91
CA VAL A 308 21.75 -13.83 5.78
C VAL A 308 22.65 -12.90 4.98
N ASP A 309 23.91 -13.28 4.82
CA ASP A 309 24.81 -12.59 3.92
C ASP A 309 24.71 -13.18 2.50
N LEU A 310 24.82 -12.32 1.49
CA LEU A 310 24.69 -12.68 0.08
C LEU A 310 25.99 -12.38 -0.66
N GLU A 311 26.58 -13.43 -1.21
CA GLU A 311 27.67 -13.38 -2.19
C GLU A 311 27.07 -13.66 -3.58
N LEU A 312 27.06 -12.64 -4.44
CA LEU A 312 26.51 -12.76 -5.79
C LEU A 312 27.44 -13.61 -6.67
N LEU A 313 26.88 -14.63 -7.34
CA LEU A 313 27.62 -15.48 -8.28
C LEU A 313 27.33 -15.10 -9.73
N GLY A 314 26.09 -14.68 -10.02
CA GLY A 314 25.68 -14.23 -11.34
C GLY A 314 24.34 -13.49 -11.31
N ALA A 315 24.19 -12.55 -12.23
CA ALA A 315 22.94 -11.84 -12.48
C ALA A 315 22.69 -11.81 -13.99
N ASP A 316 21.79 -12.69 -14.43
CA ASP A 316 21.50 -12.90 -15.85
C ASP A 316 20.15 -12.29 -16.21
N ARG A 317 20.17 -11.34 -17.16
CA ARG A 317 18.94 -10.80 -17.73
C ARG A 317 18.41 -11.72 -18.82
N LEU A 318 17.36 -12.47 -18.48
CA LEU A 318 16.71 -13.42 -19.40
C LEU A 318 15.74 -12.75 -20.38
N GLY A 319 15.40 -11.48 -20.13
CA GLY A 319 14.57 -10.66 -21.01
C GLY A 319 14.40 -9.24 -20.47
N GLU A 320 13.61 -8.41 -21.15
CA GLU A 320 13.41 -7.01 -20.74
C GLU A 320 12.88 -6.86 -19.31
N LYS A 321 12.05 -7.83 -18.89
CA LYS A 321 11.28 -7.84 -17.65
C LYS A 321 11.61 -9.03 -16.75
N THR A 322 12.73 -9.73 -16.98
CA THR A 322 13.07 -10.94 -16.22
C THR A 322 14.56 -10.98 -15.91
N VAL A 323 14.89 -11.17 -14.63
CA VAL A 323 16.26 -11.33 -14.14
C VAL A 323 16.35 -12.60 -13.32
N LEU A 324 17.37 -13.41 -13.58
CA LEU A 324 17.77 -14.55 -12.79
C LEU A 324 19.00 -14.17 -11.97
N LEU A 325 18.91 -14.26 -10.65
CA LEU A 325 20.09 -14.21 -9.79
C LEU A 325 20.51 -15.62 -9.42
N THR A 326 21.81 -15.83 -9.37
CA THR A 326 22.44 -16.96 -8.70
C THR A 326 23.41 -16.43 -7.67
N TYR A 327 23.35 -16.94 -6.46
CA TYR A 327 24.13 -16.42 -5.36
C TYR A 327 24.36 -17.48 -4.28
N ARG A 328 25.34 -17.24 -3.42
CA ARG A 328 25.58 -18.00 -2.21
C ARG A 328 25.02 -17.23 -1.02
N SER A 329 24.23 -17.92 -0.21
CA SER A 329 23.76 -17.38 1.07
C SER A 329 24.56 -17.95 2.21
N HIS A 330 24.99 -17.12 3.15
CA HIS A 330 25.64 -17.54 4.39
C HIS A 330 24.73 -17.27 5.58
N THR A 331 24.48 -18.30 6.38
CA THR A 331 23.80 -18.20 7.67
C THR A 331 24.70 -18.76 8.77
N ARG A 332 24.23 -18.72 10.02
CA ARG A 332 24.95 -19.37 11.13
C ARG A 332 25.00 -20.89 11.00
N ASP A 333 24.05 -21.47 10.27
CA ASP A 333 23.85 -22.92 10.18
C ASP A 333 24.55 -23.54 8.95
N GLY A 334 25.15 -22.71 8.09
CA GLY A 334 25.88 -23.15 6.89
C GLY A 334 25.71 -22.20 5.71
N SER A 335 26.15 -22.65 4.53
CA SER A 335 25.91 -21.96 3.26
C SER A 335 25.00 -22.76 2.34
N ALA A 336 24.36 -22.05 1.41
CA ALA A 336 23.53 -22.65 0.38
C ALA A 336 23.69 -21.90 -0.94
N LEU A 337 23.70 -22.64 -2.04
CA LEU A 337 23.55 -22.08 -3.39
C LEU A 337 22.08 -21.78 -3.64
N ARG A 338 21.79 -20.58 -4.12
CA ARG A 338 20.44 -20.10 -4.37
C ARG A 338 20.28 -19.59 -5.79
N SER A 339 19.07 -19.77 -6.30
CA SER A 339 18.61 -19.15 -7.53
C SER A 339 17.29 -18.43 -7.28
N SER A 340 17.16 -17.21 -7.79
CA SER A 340 15.95 -16.42 -7.68
C SER A 340 15.57 -15.80 -9.01
N LEU A 341 14.31 -15.95 -9.39
CA LEU A 341 13.75 -15.41 -10.63
C LEU A 341 12.86 -14.22 -10.30
N TRP A 342 13.24 -13.05 -10.79
CA TRP A 342 12.52 -11.81 -10.62
C TRP A 342 11.84 -11.39 -11.91
N VAL A 343 10.62 -10.87 -11.80
CA VAL A 343 9.82 -10.38 -12.92
C VAL A 343 9.38 -8.94 -12.67
N LEU A 344 9.38 -8.12 -13.72
CA LEU A 344 8.92 -6.73 -13.68
C LEU A 344 7.42 -6.67 -14.04
N GLU A 345 6.59 -6.34 -13.06
CA GLU A 345 5.16 -6.08 -13.23
C GLU A 345 4.88 -4.59 -13.08
N GLY A 346 4.40 -3.95 -14.15
CA GLY A 346 4.26 -2.49 -14.19
C GLY A 346 5.61 -1.80 -14.01
N ALA A 347 5.79 -1.12 -12.87
CA ALA A 347 7.02 -0.43 -12.49
C ALA A 347 7.78 -1.14 -11.35
N GLN A 348 7.38 -2.34 -10.95
CA GLN A 348 7.91 -3.01 -9.76
C GLN A 348 8.46 -4.41 -10.05
N TRP A 349 9.70 -4.66 -9.65
CA TRP A 349 10.30 -5.99 -9.66
C TRP A 349 9.78 -6.82 -8.49
N ARG A 350 9.40 -8.06 -8.77
CA ARG A 350 8.87 -9.01 -7.79
C ARG A 350 9.49 -10.39 -7.96
N LEU A 351 9.79 -11.04 -6.85
CA LEU A 351 10.34 -12.39 -6.82
C LEU A 351 9.23 -13.38 -7.19
N ARG A 352 9.41 -14.10 -8.30
CA ARG A 352 8.45 -15.08 -8.85
C ARG A 352 8.77 -16.50 -8.45
N PHE A 353 10.06 -16.83 -8.32
CA PHE A 353 10.50 -18.17 -7.96
C PHE A 353 11.80 -18.13 -7.17
N HIS A 354 11.94 -19.01 -6.18
CA HIS A 354 13.16 -19.16 -5.40
C HIS A 354 13.49 -20.65 -5.20
N GLN A 355 14.77 -21.00 -5.24
CA GLN A 355 15.26 -22.31 -4.82
C GLN A 355 16.57 -22.17 -4.05
N GLY A 356 16.77 -23.01 -3.04
CA GLY A 356 18.03 -23.15 -2.33
C GLY A 356 18.48 -24.59 -2.19
N THR A 357 19.77 -24.85 -2.44
CA THR A 357 20.42 -26.14 -2.21
C THR A 357 21.54 -25.94 -1.18
N PRO A 358 21.48 -26.60 -0.01
CA PRO A 358 22.55 -26.55 0.98
C PRO A 358 23.87 -27.02 0.38
N GLU A 359 24.96 -26.38 0.78
CA GLU A 359 26.29 -26.84 0.43
C GLU A 359 26.80 -27.79 1.50
N ALA A 360 27.51 -28.83 1.06
CA ALA A 360 27.93 -29.97 1.87
C ALA A 360 29.14 -29.68 2.75
#